data_AF-A0A353X1A0-F1
#
_entry.id   AF-A0A353X1A0-F1
#
_cell.length_a   1.000
_cell.length_b   1.000
_cell.length_c   1.000
_cell.angle_alpha   90.00
_cell.angle_beta   90.00
_cell.angle_gamma   90.00
#
_symmetry.space_group_name_H-M   'P 1'
#
loop_
_entity.id
_entity.type
_entity.pdbx_description
1 polymer ?
#
loop_
_entity_poly.entity_id
_entity_poly.type
_entity_poly.pdbx_seq_one_letter_code
_entity_poly.pdbx_strand_id
1 'polypeptide(L)'
;MSEKSSVSEGDVYSIIINLFKLIPKELAHGRVIGLGDLGSLSLKANAKGSDTAEEVSSDDIKKVSVRFRPTQAFYKMLGLLKFERNA
;
A
#
# COMPACT_ATOMS: atom_id res chain seq x y z
N MET A 1 15.70 -14.02 -4.78
CA MET A 1 15.88 -13.28 -3.52
C MET A 1 16.87 -13.95 -2.57
N SER A 2 16.99 -15.29 -2.55
CA SER A 2 18.06 -16.01 -1.84
C SER A 2 19.43 -15.96 -2.56
N GLU A 3 19.46 -15.80 -3.89
CA GLU A 3 20.70 -15.89 -4.68
C GLU A 3 21.71 -14.74 -4.51
N LYS A 4 21.45 -13.70 -3.70
CA LYS A 4 22.36 -12.54 -3.55
C LYS A 4 22.62 -12.08 -2.12
N SER A 5 22.27 -12.88 -1.11
CA SER A 5 22.42 -12.48 0.29
C SER A 5 22.84 -13.65 1.17
N SER A 6 23.65 -13.40 2.19
CA SER A 6 24.04 -14.35 3.25
C SER A 6 22.89 -14.70 4.21
N VAL A 7 21.65 -14.42 3.82
CA VAL A 7 20.44 -14.54 4.63
C VAL A 7 19.77 -15.86 4.27
N SER A 8 19.42 -16.67 5.26
CA SER A 8 18.80 -17.96 5.00
C SER A 8 17.39 -17.80 4.41
N GLU A 9 16.91 -18.83 3.72
CA GLU A 9 15.54 -18.84 3.20
C GLU A 9 14.49 -18.62 4.32
N GLY A 10 14.73 -19.18 5.50
CA GLY A 10 13.88 -19.00 6.68
C GLY A 10 13.84 -17.55 7.20
N ASP A 11 14.97 -16.84 7.14
CA ASP A 11 15.04 -15.43 7.52
C ASP A 11 14.25 -14.55 6.54
N VAL A 12 14.39 -14.78 5.23
CA VAL A 12 13.62 -14.06 4.20
C VAL A 12 12.13 -14.28 4.40
N TYR A 13 11.72 -15.52 4.65
CA TYR A 13 10.32 -15.87 4.89
C TYR A 13 9.76 -15.17 6.14
N SER A 14 10.53 -15.16 7.22
CA SER A 14 10.15 -14.50 8.47
C SER A 14 9.99 -12.99 8.29
N ILE A 15 10.88 -12.35 7.51
CA ILE A 15 10.79 -10.92 7.19
C ILE A 15 9.51 -10.60 6.43
N ILE A 16 9.16 -11.41 5.42
CA ILE A 16 7.95 -11.21 4.63
C ILE A 16 6.69 -11.33 5.51
N ILE A 17 6.63 -12.35 6.38
CA ILE A 17 5.53 -12.50 7.33
C ILE A 17 5.42 -11.29 8.25
N ASN A 18 6.54 -10.84 8.80
CA ASN A 18 6.57 -9.70 9.71
C ASN A 18 6.11 -8.42 9.01
N LEU A 19 6.52 -8.21 7.75
CA LEU A 19 6.05 -7.08 6.94
C LEU A 19 4.53 -7.10 6.77
N PHE A 20 3.93 -8.25 6.44
CA PHE A 20 2.47 -8.37 6.32
C PHE A 20 1.72 -8.13 7.64
N LYS A 21 2.35 -8.40 8.78
CA LYS A 21 1.79 -8.08 10.11
C LYS A 21 1.93 -6.60 10.47
N LEU A 22 2.99 -5.94 10.01
CA LEU A 22 3.26 -4.54 10.31
C LEU A 22 2.42 -3.59 9.47
N ILE A 23 2.20 -3.90 8.19
CA ILE A 23 1.45 -3.04 7.27
C ILE A 23 0.08 -2.61 7.82
N PRO A 24 -0.79 -3.52 8.30
CA PRO A 24 -2.09 -3.12 8.84
C PRO A 24 -1.98 -2.23 10.08
N LYS A 25 -0.99 -2.46 10.94
CA LYS A 25 -0.78 -1.68 12.17
C LYS A 25 -0.37 -0.25 11.85
N GLU A 26 0.59 -0.08 10.95
CA GLU A 26 1.05 1.24 10.54
C GLU A 26 -0.04 2.00 9.77
N LEU A 27 -0.81 1.31 8.93
CA LEU A 27 -1.98 1.90 8.27
C LEU A 27 -3.04 2.34 9.28
N ALA A 28 -3.34 1.54 10.32
CA ALA A 28 -4.30 1.91 11.36
C ALA A 28 -3.89 3.19 12.12
N HIS A 29 -2.58 3.47 12.21
CA HIS A 29 -2.04 4.73 12.76
C HIS A 29 -2.07 5.89 11.74
N GLY A 30 -2.67 5.71 10.56
CA GLY A 30 -2.73 6.72 9.50
C GLY A 30 -1.40 6.96 8.78
N ARG A 31 -0.38 6.11 9.00
CA ARG A 31 0.95 6.29 8.41
C ARG A 31 0.96 5.81 6.95
N VAL A 32 1.79 6.48 6.14
CA VAL A 32 2.05 6.09 4.76
C VAL A 32 3.23 5.13 4.73
N ILE A 33 3.08 3.99 4.08
CA ILE A 33 4.11 2.96 3.96
C ILE A 33 4.71 3.02 2.56
N GLY A 34 5.98 3.37 2.47
CA GLY A 34 6.76 3.32 1.22
C GLY A 34 7.23 1.90 0.92
N LEU A 35 6.98 1.43 -0.29
CA LEU A 35 7.45 0.15 -0.84
C LEU A 35 8.55 0.38 -1.89
N GLY A 36 9.40 1.38 -1.65
CA GLY A 36 10.47 1.79 -2.57
C GLY A 36 9.95 2.09 -3.97
N ASP A 37 10.61 1.51 -4.99
CA ASP A 37 10.28 1.73 -6.39
C ASP A 37 8.92 1.18 -6.83
N LEU A 38 8.27 0.35 -6.00
CA LEU A 38 6.92 -0.12 -6.29
C LEU A 38 5.88 0.99 -6.09
N GLY A 39 6.01 1.76 -5.01
CA GLY A 39 5.04 2.80 -4.67
C GLY A 39 4.81 2.97 -3.18
N SER A 40 3.61 3.36 -2.79
CA SER A 40 3.22 3.51 -1.39
C SER A 40 1.81 3.02 -1.08
N LEU A 41 1.58 2.60 0.15
CA LEU A 41 0.27 2.30 0.72
C LEU A 41 -0.12 3.41 1.69
N SER A 42 -1.37 3.89 1.62
CA SER A 42 -1.94 4.79 2.61
C SER A 42 -3.41 4.51 2.85
N LEU A 43 -3.94 4.99 3.97
CA LEU A 43 -5.39 5.11 4.10
C LEU A 43 -5.93 6.25 3.22
N LYS A 44 -7.14 6.06 2.72
CA LYS A 44 -8.00 7.08 2.11
C LYS A 44 -9.31 7.07 2.87
N ALA A 45 -9.58 8.16 3.59
CA ALA A 45 -10.90 8.46 4.13
C ALA A 45 -11.70 9.28 3.12
N ASN A 46 -12.98 8.99 2.98
CA ASN A 46 -13.95 9.81 2.27
C ASN A 46 -14.98 10.24 3.30
N ALA A 47 -15.11 11.54 3.51
CA ALA A 47 -16.03 12.11 4.46
C ALA A 47 -17.07 13.01 3.77
N LYS A 48 -18.19 13.26 4.43
CA LYS A 48 -19.07 14.39 4.10
C LYS A 48 -18.34 15.67 4.51
N GLY A 49 -18.35 16.68 3.64
CA GLY A 49 -17.88 18.02 4.02
C GLY A 49 -18.97 18.75 4.81
N SER A 50 -18.55 19.57 5.77
CA SER A 50 -19.40 20.47 6.55
C SER A 50 -18.90 21.90 6.37
N ASP A 51 -19.77 22.89 6.57
CA ASP A 51 -19.45 24.31 6.30
C ASP A 51 -18.58 24.91 7.41
N THR A 52 -18.66 24.36 8.63
CA THR A 52 -17.88 24.77 9.79
C THR A 52 -17.02 23.63 10.34
N ALA A 53 -15.93 23.96 11.04
CA ALA A 53 -15.03 22.95 11.60
C ALA A 53 -15.67 22.22 12.80
N GLU A 54 -16.54 22.89 13.52
CA GLU A 54 -17.28 22.36 14.67
C GLU A 54 -18.31 21.28 14.27
N GLU A 55 -18.75 21.29 13.01
CA GLU A 55 -19.71 20.32 12.47
C GLU A 55 -19.06 19.03 11.94
N VAL A 56 -17.72 18.94 11.93
CA VAL A 56 -17.02 17.74 11.46
C VAL A 56 -16.89 16.74 12.60
N SER A 57 -17.48 15.56 12.42
CA SER A 57 -17.42 14.45 13.37
C SER A 57 -16.88 13.16 12.73
N SER A 58 -16.62 12.14 13.56
CA SER A 58 -16.27 10.80 13.07
C SER A 58 -17.39 10.17 12.22
N ASP A 59 -18.64 10.56 12.46
CA ASP A 59 -19.81 10.01 11.76
C ASP A 59 -19.89 10.51 10.31
N ASP A 60 -19.18 11.60 9.99
CA ASP A 60 -19.09 12.10 8.63
C ASP A 60 -18.19 11.25 7.73
N ILE A 61 -17.37 10.36 8.31
CA ILE A 61 -16.50 9.45 7.57
C ILE A 61 -17.33 8.32 6.94
N LYS A 62 -17.68 8.50 5.66
CA LYS A 62 -18.48 7.54 4.88
C LYS A 62 -17.75 6.24 4.57
N LYS A 63 -16.45 6.32 4.29
CA LYS A 63 -15.66 5.16 3.85
C LYS A 63 -14.17 5.35 4.08
N VAL A 64 -13.55 4.36 4.71
CA VAL A 64 -12.10 4.19 4.76
C VAL A 64 -11.67 3.06 3.84
N SER A 65 -10.60 3.26 3.09
CA SER A 65 -10.04 2.28 2.15
C SER A 65 -8.51 2.36 2.13
N VAL A 66 -7.84 1.25 1.86
CA VAL A 66 -6.40 1.25 1.57
C VAL A 66 -6.19 1.64 0.11
N ARG A 67 -5.31 2.60 -0.14
CA ARG A 67 -4.91 3.02 -1.49
C ARG A 67 -3.44 2.66 -1.73
N PHE A 68 -3.19 1.90 -2.78
CA PHE A 68 -1.85 1.74 -3.36
C PHE A 68 -1.62 2.83 -4.42
N ARG A 69 -0.49 3.55 -4.31
CA ARG A 69 -0.04 4.54 -5.30
C ARG A 69 1.28 4.06 -5.90
N PRO A 70 1.26 3.46 -7.10
CA PRO A 70 2.48 3.02 -7.74
C PRO A 70 3.38 4.19 -8.13
N THR A 71 4.68 3.94 -8.25
CA THR A 71 5.59 4.93 -8.85
C THR A 71 5.34 5.04 -10.36
N GLN A 72 5.80 6.15 -10.95
CA GLN A 72 5.76 6.31 -12.42
C GLN A 72 6.59 5.24 -13.14
N ALA A 73 7.71 4.81 -12.55
CA ALA A 73 8.53 3.73 -13.10
C ALA A 73 7.75 2.41 -13.14
N PHE A 74 7.05 2.09 -12.05
CA PHE A 74 6.21 0.89 -11.98
C PHE A 74 5.05 0.95 -12.99
N TYR A 75 4.41 2.11 -13.15
CA TYR A 75 3.37 2.29 -14.18
C TYR A 75 3.89 2.13 -15.61
N LYS A 76 5.07 2.66 -15.92
CA LYS A 76 5.67 2.51 -17.25
C LYS A 76 5.95 1.05 -17.61
N MET A 77 6.37 0.24 -16.63
CA MET A 77 6.56 -1.20 -16.81
C MET A 77 5.27 -1.89 -17.26
N LEU A 78 4.10 -1.49 -16.72
CA LEU A 78 2.81 -2.05 -17.14
C LEU A 78 2.49 -1.76 -18.62
N GLY A 79 2.94 -0.62 -19.16
CA GLY A 79 2.78 -0.28 -20.57
C GLY A 79 3.66 -1.09 -21.53
N LEU A 80 4.68 -1.80 -21.02
CA LEU A 80 5.56 -2.67 -21.80
C LEU A 80 5.08 -4.12 -21.86
N LEU A 81 3.98 -4.44 -21.17
CA LEU A 81 3.43 -5.79 -21.14
C LEU A 81 2.91 -6.18 -22.52
N LYS A 82 3.41 -7.31 -23.04
CA LYS A 82 2.88 -7.95 -24.25
C LYS A 82 1.83 -8.97 -23.82
N PHE A 83 0.63 -8.81 -24.34
CA PHE A 83 -0.47 -9.73 -24.07
C PHE A 83 -0.59 -10.69 -25.24
N GLU A 84 -0.51 -11.98 -24.96
CA GLU A 84 -0.82 -13.04 -25.92
C GLU A 84 -2.16 -13.66 -25.53
N ARG A 85 -3.06 -13.78 -26.52
CA ARG A 85 -4.29 -14.53 -26.35
C ARG A 85 -3.93 -16.00 -26.53
N ASN A 86 -3.81 -16.74 -25.43
CA ASN A 86 -3.83 -18.18 -25.48
C ASN A 86 -5.22 -18.61 -25.95
N ALA A 87 -5.27 -19.20 -27.15
CA ALA A 87 -6.45 -19.82 -27.73
C ALA A 87 -6.66 -21.22 -27.17
#